data_AF-A0A537B4C0-F1
#
_entry.id   AF-A0A537B4C0-F1
#
_cell.length_a   1.000
_cell.length_b   1.000
_cell.length_c   1.000
_cell.angle_alpha   90.00
_cell.angle_beta   90.00
_cell.angle_gamma   90.00
#
_symmetry.space_group_name_H-M   'P 1'
#
loop_
_entity.id
_entity.type
_entity.pdbx_description
1 polymer ?
#
loop_
_entity_poly.entity_id
_entity_poly.type
_entity_poly.pdbx_seq_one_letter_code
_entity_poly.pdbx_strand_id
1 'polypeptide(L)'
;MLSAEKNRTLTQVGAGTPMGELLRRYWHPVAALSEFEKNPIKPVRIMGEDLVVYRDLSGTYGLIARHCRHRGADLAYGYVERCGLRCHYHGWVYDEKGQCIAQPFEEKFDSQGRLKKRIRTAAYPVREKAGLLWTYLGPQPAPLLPDWEPFSWKNGFVQIVFAEVPCNWLQAQENSIDPVHFEWMHENWSLRLKGGAGPYAPAHLKIG
;
A
#
# COMPACT_ATOMS: atom_id res chain seq x y z
N MET A 1 -11.25 -5.22 -29.41
CA MET A 1 -10.16 -5.48 -28.45
C MET A 1 -9.18 -4.32 -28.46
N LEU A 2 -8.60 -3.96 -27.31
CA LEU A 2 -7.57 -2.93 -27.23
C LEU A 2 -6.32 -3.36 -28.00
N SER A 3 -5.59 -2.41 -28.59
CA SER A 3 -4.25 -2.69 -29.10
C SER A 3 -3.29 -2.99 -27.95
N ALA A 4 -2.20 -3.71 -28.21
CA ALA A 4 -1.19 -4.02 -27.20
C ALA A 4 -0.58 -2.76 -26.56
N GLU A 5 -0.44 -1.68 -27.35
CA GLU A 5 0.01 -0.37 -26.87
C GLU A 5 -0.99 0.24 -25.87
N LYS A 6 -2.27 0.35 -26.25
CA LYS A 6 -3.32 0.85 -25.35
C LYS A 6 -3.42 0.03 -24.08
N ASN A 7 -3.31 -1.30 -24.20
CA ASN A 7 -3.30 -2.18 -23.04
C ASN A 7 -2.15 -1.84 -22.07
N ARG A 8 -0.92 -1.67 -22.56
CA ARG A 8 0.22 -1.28 -21.71
C ARG A 8 0.01 0.08 -21.05
N THR A 9 -0.49 1.07 -21.80
CA THR A 9 -0.79 2.42 -21.29
C THR A 9 -1.73 2.37 -20.09
N LEU A 10 -2.76 1.52 -20.13
CA LEU A 10 -3.78 1.42 -19.07
C LEU A 10 -3.39 0.49 -17.91
N THR A 11 -2.58 -0.55 -18.17
CA THR A 11 -2.36 -1.61 -17.18
C THR A 11 -1.04 -1.49 -16.42
N GLN A 12 -0.05 -0.74 -16.93
CA GLN A 12 1.22 -0.53 -16.23
C GLN A 12 1.15 0.64 -15.26
N VAL A 13 1.62 0.42 -14.04
CA VAL A 13 1.51 1.39 -12.92
C VAL A 13 2.87 1.77 -12.31
N GLY A 14 3.97 1.33 -12.93
CA GLY A 14 5.32 1.69 -12.50
C GLY A 14 5.59 3.19 -12.65
N ALA A 15 6.62 3.69 -11.96
CA ALA A 15 7.05 5.09 -12.09
C ALA A 15 7.33 5.47 -13.56
N GLY A 16 6.90 6.66 -13.98
CA GLY A 16 7.07 7.14 -15.36
C GLY A 16 6.06 6.59 -16.38
N THR A 17 5.17 5.68 -15.99
CA THR A 17 4.07 5.22 -16.85
C THR A 17 2.84 6.12 -16.70
N PRO A 18 1.98 6.29 -17.74
CA PRO A 18 0.83 7.19 -17.66
C PRO A 18 -0.11 6.90 -16.49
N MET A 19 -0.47 5.63 -16.28
CA MET A 19 -1.30 5.24 -15.14
C MET A 19 -0.53 5.24 -13.82
N GLY A 20 0.77 4.98 -13.81
CA GLY A 20 1.60 5.18 -12.62
C GLY A 20 1.57 6.63 -12.12
N GLU A 21 1.77 7.60 -13.03
CA GLU A 21 1.72 9.03 -12.70
C GLU A 21 0.33 9.50 -12.28
N LEU A 22 -0.73 8.93 -12.86
CA LEU A 22 -2.11 9.21 -12.46
C LEU A 22 -2.44 8.63 -11.08
N LEU A 23 -2.23 7.33 -10.88
CA LEU A 23 -2.64 6.63 -9.66
C LEU A 23 -1.86 7.11 -8.43
N ARG A 24 -0.58 7.47 -8.58
CA ARG A 24 0.22 8.02 -7.47
C ARG A 24 -0.33 9.32 -6.89
N ARG A 25 -1.19 10.04 -7.63
CA ARG A 25 -1.85 11.27 -7.17
C ARG A 25 -3.05 11.01 -6.25
N TYR A 26 -3.31 9.76 -5.88
CA TYR A 26 -4.35 9.39 -4.93
C TYR A 26 -3.74 8.75 -3.68
N TRP A 27 -4.47 8.83 -2.57
CA TRP A 27 -4.14 8.13 -1.35
C TRP A 27 -4.48 6.64 -1.49
N HIS A 28 -3.56 5.77 -1.10
CA HIS A 28 -3.71 4.31 -1.17
C HIS A 28 -3.64 3.68 0.21
N PRO A 29 -4.54 2.75 0.57
CA PRO A 29 -4.37 1.94 1.75
C PRO A 29 -3.24 0.92 1.52
N VAL A 30 -2.32 0.79 2.48
CA VAL A 30 -1.16 -0.13 2.39
C VAL A 30 -1.15 -1.21 3.46
N ALA A 31 -1.84 -1.00 4.57
CA ALA A 31 -1.99 -2.00 5.63
C ALA A 31 -3.14 -1.63 6.58
N ALA A 32 -3.57 -2.58 7.40
CA ALA A 32 -4.44 -2.31 8.55
C ALA A 32 -3.59 -1.98 9.79
N LEU A 33 -4.10 -1.10 10.66
CA LEU A 33 -3.46 -0.76 11.93
C LEU A 33 -3.24 -2.00 12.82
N SER A 34 -4.23 -2.89 12.85
CA SER A 34 -4.22 -4.11 13.66
C SER A 34 -3.11 -5.09 13.30
N GLU A 35 -2.56 -5.01 12.09
CA GLU A 35 -1.41 -5.85 11.69
C GLU A 35 -0.15 -5.52 12.51
N PHE A 36 -0.05 -4.29 13.03
CA PHE A 36 1.10 -3.79 13.78
C PHE A 36 0.98 -3.96 15.29
N GLU A 37 -0.07 -4.64 15.78
CA GLU A 37 -0.18 -5.02 17.20
C GLU A 37 0.80 -6.13 17.57
N LYS A 38 1.08 -7.05 16.63
CA LYS A 38 1.99 -8.19 16.85
C LYS A 38 3.30 -8.08 16.08
N ASN A 39 3.24 -7.51 14.87
CA ASN A 39 4.40 -7.42 13.98
C ASN A 39 4.65 -5.95 13.62
N PRO A 40 5.70 -5.31 14.16
CA PRO A 40 5.94 -3.89 13.95
C PRO A 40 6.47 -3.56 12.54
N ILE A 41 6.70 -4.56 11.68
CA ILE A 41 7.30 -4.41 10.35
C ILE A 41 6.51 -5.27 9.37
N LYS A 42 6.14 -4.69 8.22
CA LYS A 42 5.43 -5.37 7.14
C LYS A 42 6.00 -4.95 5.77
N PRO A 43 6.54 -5.88 4.97
CA PRO A 43 6.89 -5.57 3.58
C PRO A 43 5.61 -5.35 2.76
N VAL A 44 5.65 -4.38 1.84
CA VAL A 44 4.52 -4.09 0.93
C VAL A 44 5.05 -3.81 -0.47
N ARG A 45 4.26 -4.18 -1.48
CA ARG A 45 4.52 -3.80 -2.88
C ARG A 45 3.35 -2.98 -3.40
N ILE A 46 3.62 -1.75 -3.83
CA ILE A 46 2.58 -0.84 -4.33
C ILE A 46 3.12 0.00 -5.48
N MET A 47 2.32 0.19 -6.54
CA MET A 47 2.70 0.95 -7.74
C MET A 47 4.07 0.55 -8.34
N GLY A 48 4.41 -0.75 -8.24
CA GLY A 48 5.67 -1.32 -8.73
C GLY A 48 6.90 -1.14 -7.82
N GLU A 49 6.74 -0.57 -6.63
CA GLU A 49 7.83 -0.36 -5.67
C GLU A 49 7.77 -1.36 -4.50
N ASP A 50 8.93 -1.88 -4.12
CA ASP A 50 9.10 -2.67 -2.89
C ASP A 50 9.44 -1.74 -1.72
N LEU A 51 8.51 -1.65 -0.78
CA LEU A 51 8.59 -0.80 0.40
C LEU A 51 8.46 -1.63 1.68
N VAL A 52 8.74 -0.99 2.81
CA VAL A 52 8.49 -1.55 4.14
C VAL A 52 7.72 -0.54 4.97
N VAL A 53 6.58 -0.97 5.49
CA VAL A 53 5.86 -0.23 6.54
C VAL A 53 6.42 -0.70 7.88
N TYR A 54 6.66 0.23 8.79
CA TYR A 54 6.97 -0.11 10.17
C TYR A 54 6.25 0.81 11.15
N ARG A 55 6.10 0.35 12.39
CA ARG A 55 5.67 1.12 13.55
C ARG A 55 6.80 1.11 14.58
N ASP A 56 7.43 2.25 14.79
CA ASP A 56 8.51 2.33 15.78
C ASP A 56 7.98 2.30 17.22
N LEU A 57 8.89 2.21 18.20
CA LEU A 57 8.48 2.12 19.62
C LEU A 57 7.92 3.45 20.16
N SER A 58 8.04 4.57 19.42
CA SER A 58 7.34 5.82 19.72
C SER A 58 5.88 5.80 19.26
N GLY A 59 5.51 4.81 18.44
CA GLY A 59 4.19 4.70 17.81
C GLY A 59 4.11 5.36 16.43
N THR A 60 5.22 5.88 15.90
CA THR A 60 5.26 6.52 14.59
C THR A 60 5.28 5.47 13.49
N TYR A 61 4.42 5.64 12.49
CA TYR A 61 4.42 4.81 11.29
C TYR A 61 5.32 5.41 10.20
N GLY A 62 6.20 4.59 9.64
CA GLY A 62 7.02 4.94 8.48
C GLY A 62 6.74 4.01 7.31
N LEU A 63 6.76 4.55 6.08
CA LEU A 63 6.78 3.78 4.84
C LEU A 63 8.01 4.20 4.04
N ILE A 64 9.01 3.32 3.97
CA ILE A 64 10.31 3.61 3.35
C ILE A 64 10.68 2.52 2.33
N ALA A 65 11.67 2.79 1.47
CA ALA A 65 12.16 1.78 0.54
C ALA A 65 12.66 0.54 1.29
N ARG A 66 12.33 -0.65 0.76
CA ARG A 66 12.62 -1.93 1.41
C ARG A 66 14.11 -2.22 1.57
N HIS A 67 14.94 -1.76 0.63
CA HIS A 67 16.36 -2.10 0.61
C HIS A 67 17.23 -0.98 1.20
N CYS A 68 18.08 -1.34 2.15
CA CYS A 68 19.00 -0.44 2.83
C CYS A 68 19.96 0.24 1.84
N ARG A 69 20.14 1.56 1.95
CA ARG A 69 21.04 2.35 1.09
C ARG A 69 22.53 2.01 1.25
N HIS A 70 22.91 1.24 2.26
CA HIS A 70 24.30 0.83 2.44
C HIS A 70 24.70 -0.29 1.46
N ARG A 71 24.11 -1.49 1.60
CA ARG A 71 24.45 -2.68 0.78
C ARG A 71 23.22 -3.43 0.26
N GLY A 72 22.05 -2.79 0.27
CA GLY A 72 20.82 -3.39 -0.26
C GLY A 72 20.20 -4.47 0.62
N ALA A 73 20.58 -4.60 1.90
CA ALA A 73 19.92 -5.53 2.82
C ALA A 73 18.42 -5.20 2.96
N ASP A 74 17.60 -6.24 3.05
CA ASP A 74 16.15 -6.12 3.19
C ASP A 74 15.77 -5.68 4.61
N LEU A 75 15.21 -4.47 4.71
CA LEU A 75 14.78 -3.85 5.96
C LEU A 75 13.58 -4.54 6.59
N ALA A 76 12.85 -5.41 5.86
CA ALA A 76 11.79 -6.22 6.43
C ALA A 76 12.31 -7.21 7.49
N TYR A 77 13.61 -7.56 7.45
CA TYR A 77 14.29 -8.35 8.48
C TYR A 77 15.03 -7.49 9.51
N GLY A 78 14.80 -6.18 9.49
CA GLY A 78 15.30 -5.25 10.50
C GLY A 78 14.56 -5.40 11.84
N TYR A 79 14.79 -4.43 12.71
CA TYR A 79 14.05 -4.29 13.96
C TYR A 79 13.80 -2.82 14.27
N VAL A 80 12.67 -2.55 14.91
CA VAL A 80 12.27 -1.19 15.25
C VAL A 80 13.05 -0.67 16.44
N GLU A 81 13.39 0.60 16.38
CA GLU A 81 14.05 1.34 17.45
C GLU A 81 13.04 2.26 18.14
N ARG A 82 13.50 3.02 19.15
CA ARG A 82 12.68 4.09 19.72
C ARG A 82 12.15 5.03 18.64
N CYS A 83 13.01 5.40 17.69
CA CYS A 83 12.66 6.18 16.51
C CYS A 83 13.23 5.48 15.28
N GLY A 84 12.38 5.12 14.33
CA GLY A 84 12.79 4.55 13.05
C GLY A 84 13.05 3.04 13.04
N LEU A 85 13.53 2.57 11.88
CA LEU A 85 13.79 1.17 11.56
C LEU A 85 15.28 0.90 11.40
N ARG A 86 15.83 -0.04 12.16
CA ARG A 86 17.23 -0.45 12.07
C ARG A 86 17.44 -1.61 11.10
N CYS A 87 18.37 -1.43 10.19
CA CYS A 87 18.89 -2.48 9.34
C CYS A 87 19.66 -3.52 10.16
N HIS A 88 19.29 -4.80 10.03
CA HIS A 88 19.94 -5.91 10.71
C HIS A 88 21.41 -6.11 10.32
N TYR A 89 21.82 -5.63 9.14
CA TYR A 89 23.15 -5.95 8.62
C TYR A 89 24.27 -5.15 9.30
N HIS A 90 24.26 -3.82 9.17
CA HIS A 90 25.29 -2.93 9.73
C HIS A 90 24.72 -1.88 10.69
N GLY A 91 23.46 -2.04 11.08
CA GLY A 91 22.84 -1.20 12.11
C GLY A 91 22.47 0.21 11.66
N TRP A 92 22.48 0.55 10.36
CA TRP A 92 21.99 1.84 9.90
C TRP A 92 20.50 1.99 10.24
N VAL A 93 20.10 3.16 10.76
CA VAL A 93 18.70 3.46 11.13
C VAL A 93 18.12 4.52 10.21
N TYR A 94 16.88 4.31 9.78
CA TYR A 94 16.11 5.27 8.98
C TYR A 94 14.84 5.71 9.69
N ASP A 95 14.55 7.01 9.68
CA ASP A 95 13.31 7.57 10.22
C ASP A 95 12.14 7.46 9.22
N GLU A 96 10.96 7.97 9.60
CA GLU A 96 9.73 7.90 8.81
C GLU A 96 9.79 8.75 7.53
N LYS A 97 10.75 9.69 7.48
CA LYS A 97 11.04 10.54 6.32
C LYS A 97 12.15 9.95 5.45
N GLY A 98 12.61 8.74 5.76
CA GLY A 98 13.67 8.03 5.03
C GLY A 98 15.06 8.60 5.26
N GLN A 99 15.24 9.51 6.22
CA GLN A 99 16.54 10.06 6.56
C GLN A 99 17.32 9.03 7.39
N CYS A 100 18.60 8.82 7.03
CA CYS A 100 19.47 8.01 7.87
C CYS A 100 19.82 8.81 9.14
N ILE A 101 19.47 8.28 10.31
CA ILE A 101 19.62 8.98 11.59
C ILE A 101 20.75 8.42 12.48
N ALA A 102 21.15 7.17 12.24
CA ALA A 102 22.25 6.52 12.94
C ALA A 102 23.06 5.60 12.03
N GLN A 103 24.39 5.63 12.18
CA GLN A 103 25.36 4.78 11.50
C GLN A 103 26.41 4.32 12.53
N PRO A 104 26.17 3.21 13.27
CA PRO A 104 26.90 2.92 14.50
C PRO A 104 28.42 2.86 14.39
N PHE A 105 28.93 2.37 13.25
CA PHE A 105 30.35 2.26 12.99
C PHE A 105 30.93 3.56 12.43
N GLU A 106 30.29 4.13 11.40
CA GLU A 106 30.76 5.32 10.70
C GLU A 106 30.79 6.56 11.60
N GLU A 107 29.87 6.67 12.56
CA GLU A 107 29.84 7.76 13.55
C GLU A 107 31.09 7.81 14.43
N LYS A 108 31.88 6.73 14.52
CA LYS A 108 33.19 6.73 15.20
C LYS A 108 34.24 7.56 14.46
N PHE A 109 34.09 7.73 13.15
CA PHE A 109 35.04 8.42 12.28
C PHE A 109 34.46 9.71 11.66
N ASP A 110 33.14 9.87 11.70
CA ASP A 110 32.41 11.06 11.27
C ASP A 110 31.59 11.65 12.41
N SER A 111 32.29 12.22 13.39
CA SER A 111 31.69 12.81 14.61
C SER A 111 30.67 13.92 14.33
N GLN A 112 30.72 14.54 13.15
CA GLN A 112 29.78 15.58 12.71
C GLN A 112 28.55 15.02 11.99
N GLY A 113 28.52 13.70 11.74
CA GLY A 113 27.45 12.99 11.05
C GLY A 113 27.19 13.53 9.64
N ARG A 114 28.22 13.95 8.92
CA ARG A 114 28.11 14.48 7.55
C ARG A 114 27.60 13.44 6.58
N LEU A 115 28.04 12.18 6.70
CA LEU A 115 27.61 11.09 5.85
C LEU A 115 26.12 10.81 6.05
N LYS A 116 25.68 10.54 7.29
CA LYS A 116 24.27 10.24 7.57
C LYS A 116 23.33 11.33 7.07
N LYS A 117 23.66 12.61 7.26
CA LYS A 117 22.88 13.77 6.78
C LYS A 117 22.66 13.78 5.26
N ARG A 118 23.53 13.14 4.48
CA ARG A 118 23.42 13.04 3.01
C ARG A 118 22.68 11.78 2.54
N ILE A 119 22.52 10.78 3.41
CA ILE A 119 21.86 9.52 3.06
C ILE A 119 20.36 9.64 3.29
N ARG A 120 19.61 9.45 2.22
CA ARG A 120 18.14 9.31 2.23
C ARG A 120 17.69 8.12 1.41
N THR A 121 16.66 7.44 1.91
CA THR A 121 15.90 6.44 1.16
C THR A 121 14.56 7.05 0.71
N ALA A 122 13.91 6.42 -0.26
CA ALA A 122 12.55 6.83 -0.62
C ALA A 122 11.65 6.65 0.61
N ALA A 123 10.78 7.61 0.85
CA ALA A 123 9.84 7.60 1.96
C ALA A 123 8.56 8.31 1.54
N TYR A 124 7.44 7.81 2.04
CA TYR A 124 6.12 8.34 1.72
C TYR A 124 5.34 8.60 3.02
N PRO A 125 4.55 9.68 3.08
CA PRO A 125 3.79 10.02 4.28
C PRO A 125 2.78 8.91 4.59
N VAL A 126 2.67 8.55 5.86
CA VAL A 126 1.66 7.61 6.35
C VAL A 126 0.63 8.35 7.19
N ARG A 127 -0.66 8.09 6.97
CA ARG A 127 -1.75 8.63 7.76
C ARG A 127 -2.71 7.53 8.18
N GLU A 128 -3.13 7.58 9.44
CA GLU A 128 -4.11 6.65 10.00
C GLU A 128 -5.53 7.20 9.79
N LYS A 129 -6.45 6.37 9.30
CA LYS A 129 -7.89 6.68 9.24
C LYS A 129 -8.70 5.40 9.06
N ALA A 130 -9.80 5.28 9.79
CA ALA A 130 -10.74 4.15 9.67
C ALA A 130 -10.09 2.76 9.80
N GLY A 131 -9.11 2.61 10.69
CA GLY A 131 -8.39 1.34 10.88
C GLY A 131 -7.30 1.05 9.84
N LEU A 132 -7.15 1.90 8.82
CA LEU A 132 -6.20 1.74 7.72
C LEU A 132 -5.00 2.69 7.85
N LEU A 133 -3.85 2.22 7.37
CA LEU A 133 -2.69 3.04 7.06
C LEU A 133 -2.74 3.44 5.59
N TRP A 134 -2.81 4.75 5.35
CA TRP A 134 -2.86 5.36 4.03
C TRP A 134 -1.54 5.99 3.68
N THR A 135 -1.16 5.92 2.40
CA THR A 135 0.03 6.58 1.86
C THR A 135 -0.26 7.37 0.60
N TYR A 136 0.58 8.37 0.33
CA TYR A 136 0.54 9.19 -0.87
C TYR A 136 1.91 9.18 -1.56
N LEU A 137 1.94 8.72 -2.81
CA LEU A 137 3.20 8.54 -3.57
C LEU A 137 3.42 9.63 -4.64
N GLY A 138 2.50 10.59 -4.74
CA GLY A 138 2.48 11.61 -5.78
C GLY A 138 3.30 12.86 -5.44
N PRO A 139 3.27 13.86 -6.35
CA PRO A 139 3.94 15.14 -6.13
C PRO A 139 3.28 15.97 -5.01
N GLN A 140 4.08 16.75 -4.29
CA GLN A 140 3.57 17.67 -3.27
C GLN A 140 2.98 18.95 -3.89
N PRO A 141 2.00 19.60 -3.23
CA PRO A 141 1.34 19.18 -1.99
C PRO A 141 0.36 18.01 -2.21
N ALA A 142 0.34 17.06 -1.26
CA ALA A 142 -0.63 15.99 -1.27
C ALA A 142 -2.08 16.53 -1.10
N PRO A 143 -3.09 15.95 -1.77
CA PRO A 143 -4.48 16.27 -1.50
C PRO A 143 -4.87 15.82 -0.08
N LEU A 144 -6.01 16.30 0.41
CA LEU A 144 -6.56 15.80 1.65
C LEU A 144 -6.82 14.29 1.56
N LEU A 145 -6.61 13.60 2.67
CA LEU A 145 -6.97 12.19 2.80
C LEU A 145 -8.50 12.08 2.68
N PRO A 146 -9.06 11.14 1.88
CA PRO A 146 -10.50 10.94 1.81
C PRO A 146 -11.10 10.68 3.19
N ASP A 147 -12.16 11.42 3.51
CA ASP A 147 -12.90 11.31 4.76
C ASP A 147 -14.38 11.10 4.47
N TRP A 148 -14.74 9.86 4.15
CA TRP A 148 -16.13 9.49 3.92
C TRP A 148 -16.86 9.35 5.25
N GLU A 149 -18.13 9.72 5.29
CA GLU A 149 -18.96 9.68 6.51
C GLU A 149 -18.84 8.35 7.30
N PRO A 150 -18.85 7.15 6.68
CA PRO A 150 -18.74 5.89 7.42
C PRO A 150 -17.42 5.73 8.20
N PHE A 151 -16.37 6.46 7.83
CA PHE A 151 -15.09 6.42 8.54
C PHE A 151 -15.13 7.02 9.95
N SER A 152 -16.21 7.74 10.27
CA SER A 152 -16.40 8.42 11.57
C SER A 152 -17.56 7.86 12.38
N TRP A 153 -18.27 6.84 11.89
CA TRP A 153 -19.36 6.19 12.62
C TRP A 153 -18.85 5.50 13.88
N LYS A 154 -19.54 5.71 15.00
CA LYS A 154 -19.21 5.12 16.31
C LYS A 154 -20.02 3.85 16.62
N ASN A 155 -21.15 3.67 15.95
CA ASN A 155 -22.14 2.62 16.16
C ASN A 155 -22.04 1.54 15.06
N GLY A 156 -20.86 0.93 14.91
CA GLY A 156 -20.61 -0.13 13.94
C GLY A 156 -19.36 -0.92 14.27
N PHE A 157 -19.01 -1.87 13.40
CA PHE A 157 -17.73 -2.57 13.46
C PHE A 157 -16.94 -2.28 12.19
N VAL A 158 -15.61 -2.22 12.31
CA VAL A 158 -14.70 -2.07 11.18
C VAL A 158 -14.08 -3.43 10.89
N GLN A 159 -14.27 -3.93 9.67
CA GLN A 159 -13.60 -5.12 9.17
C GLN A 159 -12.75 -4.73 7.98
N ILE A 160 -11.44 -5.02 8.06
CA ILE A 160 -10.49 -4.75 6.99
C ILE A 160 -9.96 -6.07 6.49
N VAL A 161 -10.05 -6.28 5.17
CA VAL A 161 -9.56 -7.47 4.49
C VAL A 161 -8.66 -7.03 3.34
N PHE A 162 -7.43 -7.54 3.33
CA PHE A 162 -6.55 -7.45 2.17
C PHE A 162 -6.49 -8.83 1.52
N ALA A 163 -6.68 -8.88 0.21
CA ALA A 163 -6.55 -10.09 -0.59
C ALA A 163 -5.62 -9.81 -1.77
N GLU A 164 -4.62 -10.67 -1.96
CA GLU A 164 -3.81 -10.65 -3.18
C GLU A 164 -4.54 -11.44 -4.26
N VAL A 165 -4.98 -10.72 -5.30
CA VAL A 165 -5.61 -11.33 -6.47
C VAL A 165 -4.61 -11.28 -7.61
N PRO A 166 -4.20 -12.42 -8.20
CA PRO A 166 -3.15 -12.47 -9.21
C PRO A 166 -3.66 -12.02 -10.60
N CYS A 167 -4.19 -10.80 -10.68
CA CYS A 167 -4.65 -10.16 -11.91
C CYS A 167 -4.20 -8.70 -11.96
N ASN A 168 -4.35 -8.06 -13.13
CA ASN A 168 -4.07 -6.63 -13.22
C ASN A 168 -5.13 -5.82 -12.44
N TRP A 169 -4.72 -4.68 -11.87
CA TRP A 169 -5.62 -3.78 -11.13
C TRP A 169 -6.86 -3.40 -11.95
N LEU A 170 -6.69 -3.18 -13.26
CA LEU A 170 -7.76 -2.76 -14.14
C LEU A 170 -8.87 -3.81 -14.25
N GLN A 171 -8.52 -5.10 -14.20
CA GLN A 171 -9.52 -6.18 -14.25
C GLN A 171 -10.44 -6.15 -13.02
N ALA A 172 -9.88 -5.86 -11.84
CA ALA A 172 -10.66 -5.70 -10.63
C ALA A 172 -11.57 -4.46 -10.69
N GLN A 173 -11.10 -3.37 -11.31
CA GLN A 173 -11.88 -2.14 -11.47
C GLN A 173 -12.99 -2.29 -12.52
N GLU A 174 -12.72 -2.93 -13.66
CA GLU A 174 -13.73 -3.27 -14.66
C GLU A 174 -14.80 -4.20 -14.07
N ASN A 175 -14.38 -5.21 -13.30
CA ASN A 175 -15.32 -6.08 -12.61
C ASN A 175 -16.20 -5.32 -11.62
N SER A 176 -15.65 -4.40 -10.81
CA SER A 176 -16.44 -3.69 -9.79
C SER A 176 -17.49 -2.73 -10.35
N ILE A 177 -17.43 -2.39 -11.64
CA ILE A 177 -18.45 -1.57 -12.32
C ILE A 177 -19.32 -2.39 -13.30
N ASP A 178 -19.11 -3.69 -13.43
CA ASP A 178 -19.89 -4.55 -14.33
C ASP A 178 -21.22 -4.94 -13.66
N PRO A 179 -22.38 -4.48 -14.13
CA PRO A 179 -23.65 -4.85 -13.53
C PRO A 179 -24.02 -6.33 -13.78
N VAL A 180 -23.52 -6.93 -14.87
CA VAL A 180 -23.92 -8.27 -15.31
C VAL A 180 -23.32 -9.34 -14.41
N HIS A 181 -22.07 -9.16 -13.97
CA HIS A 181 -21.44 -10.11 -13.05
C HIS A 181 -22.17 -10.15 -11.69
N PHE A 182 -22.79 -9.03 -11.28
CA PHE A 182 -23.56 -8.98 -10.05
C PHE A 182 -24.72 -9.99 -10.09
N GLU A 183 -25.52 -9.97 -11.15
CA GLU A 183 -26.65 -10.88 -11.33
C GLU A 183 -26.20 -12.34 -11.47
N TRP A 184 -25.27 -12.61 -12.37
CA TRP A 184 -24.91 -14.00 -12.67
C TRP A 184 -24.05 -14.65 -11.59
N MET A 185 -23.04 -13.94 -11.06
CA MET A 185 -22.11 -14.50 -10.08
C MET A 185 -22.70 -14.46 -8.67
N HIS A 186 -23.28 -13.33 -8.26
CA HIS A 186 -23.74 -13.16 -6.88
C HIS A 186 -25.16 -13.71 -6.65
N GLU A 187 -26.03 -13.78 -7.67
CA GLU A 187 -27.35 -14.42 -7.53
C GLU A 187 -27.35 -15.86 -8.07
N ASN A 188 -27.17 -16.02 -9.38
CA ASN A 188 -27.42 -17.30 -10.05
C ASN A 188 -26.41 -18.40 -9.68
N TRP A 189 -25.11 -18.09 -9.74
CA TRP A 189 -24.05 -19.06 -9.49
C TRP A 189 -24.07 -19.56 -8.04
N SER A 190 -24.20 -18.64 -7.09
CA SER A 190 -24.28 -18.95 -5.65
C SER A 190 -25.48 -19.85 -5.31
N LEU A 191 -26.63 -19.59 -5.92
CA LEU A 191 -27.82 -20.43 -5.77
C LEU A 191 -27.59 -21.85 -6.29
N ARG A 192 -27.01 -21.97 -7.49
CA ARG A 192 -26.77 -23.26 -8.15
C ARG A 192 -25.75 -24.10 -7.39
N LEU A 193 -24.67 -23.51 -6.89
CA LEU A 193 -23.68 -24.22 -6.06
C LEU A 193 -24.25 -24.77 -4.76
N LYS A 194 -25.34 -24.17 -4.25
CA LYS A 194 -26.08 -24.66 -3.07
C LYS A 194 -27.16 -25.69 -3.41
N GLY A 195 -27.23 -26.15 -4.66
CA GLY A 195 -28.23 -27.10 -5.15
C GLY A 195 -29.61 -26.49 -5.42
N GLY A 196 -29.74 -25.16 -5.37
CA GLY A 196 -30.98 -24.47 -5.67
C GLY A 196 -31.32 -24.55 -7.16
N ALA A 197 -32.57 -24.90 -7.47
CA ALA A 197 -33.09 -24.94 -8.83
C ALA A 197 -34.13 -23.84 -9.14
N GLY A 198 -34.19 -22.81 -8.28
CA GLY A 198 -35.10 -21.67 -8.44
C GLY A 198 -34.88 -20.86 -9.74
N PRO A 199 -35.78 -19.91 -10.04
CA PRO A 199 -35.66 -19.07 -11.23
C PRO A 199 -34.36 -18.26 -11.18
N TYR A 200 -33.76 -18.03 -12.34
CA TYR A 200 -32.61 -17.14 -12.47
C TYR A 200 -33.01 -15.67 -12.31
N ALA A 201 -32.03 -14.84 -11.95
CA ALA A 201 -32.09 -13.39 -12.12
C ALA A 201 -32.62 -13.05 -13.52
N PRO A 202 -33.52 -12.06 -13.66
CA PRO A 202 -34.04 -11.64 -14.96
C PRO A 202 -32.90 -11.27 -15.91
N ALA A 203 -32.98 -11.71 -17.17
CA ALA A 203 -32.02 -11.25 -18.17
C ALA A 203 -32.19 -9.76 -18.42
N HIS A 204 -31.08 -9.02 -18.56
CA HIS A 204 -31.13 -7.64 -19.04
C HIS A 204 -31.79 -7.58 -20.43
N LEU A 205 -33.01 -7.04 -20.51
CA LEU A 205 -33.78 -6.99 -21.75
C LEU A 205 -33.40 -5.81 -22.65
N LYS A 206 -32.72 -4.79 -22.10
CA LYS A 206 -32.25 -3.61 -22.83
C LYS A 206 -30.94 -3.10 -22.22
N ILE A 207 -30.01 -2.68 -23.07
CA ILE A 207 -28.83 -1.91 -22.68
C ILE A 207 -29.26 -0.44 -22.77
N GLY A 208 -29.14 0.29 -21.65
CA GLY A 208 -29.39 1.74 -21.59
C GLY A 208 -28.28 2.55 -22.25
#